data_AF-A0A4S2H9A8-F1
#
_entry.id   AF-A0A4S2H9A8-F1
#
_cell.length_a   1.000
_cell.length_b   1.000
_cell.length_c   1.000
_cell.angle_alpha   90.00
_cell.angle_beta   90.00
_cell.angle_gamma   90.00
#
_symmetry.space_group_name_H-M   'P 1'
#
loop_
_entity.id
_entity.type
_entity.pdbx_description
1 polymer ?
#
loop_
_entity_poly.entity_id
_entity_poly.type
_entity_poly.pdbx_seq_one_letter_code
_entity_poly.pdbx_strand_id
1 'polypeptide(L)'
;MTKIVLSQRAESGYDDVPGELYHFPRTYLRVAQSAERDGCLFYEPRRSGGRLVYWASGRIGRIYPDTKRPDHYYAEIEEFLPFPEPVSFRRADNKFWESRLATDDGSPNAGLTQRSVREIPEVDFDLILKAGYAPIIKAQEQDRMIQPQWGVAEDQLDFERPVFEQISHRPFRDRVFALQVREAYDARCAVTGLKIINGGGRAEM
;
A
#
# COMPACT_ATOMS: atom_id res chain seq x y z
N MET A 1 -11.72 -14.19 3.69
CA MET A 1 -10.66 -13.38 3.07
C MET A 1 -9.92 -12.71 4.20
N THR A 2 -8.61 -12.91 4.28
CA THR A 2 -7.77 -12.42 5.37
C THR A 2 -6.71 -11.52 4.77
N LYS A 3 -6.70 -10.26 5.20
CA LYS A 3 -5.65 -9.31 4.84
C LYS A 3 -4.56 -9.33 5.89
N ILE A 4 -3.32 -9.08 5.48
CA ILE A 4 -2.18 -9.05 6.41
C ILE A 4 -1.33 -7.80 6.25
N VAL A 5 -0.58 -7.48 7.29
CA VAL A 5 0.49 -6.49 7.25
C VAL A 5 1.83 -7.20 7.36
N LEU A 6 2.74 -6.86 6.45
CA LEU A 6 4.12 -7.30 6.39
C LEU A 6 5.01 -6.16 6.86
N SER A 7 5.80 -6.40 7.89
CA SER A 7 6.76 -5.42 8.38
C SER A 7 8.08 -5.61 7.65
N GLN A 8 8.55 -4.56 6.99
CA GLN A 8 9.80 -4.58 6.24
C GLN A 8 10.74 -3.49 6.75
N ARG A 9 12.01 -3.85 6.94
CA ARG A 9 13.07 -2.95 7.40
C ARG A 9 14.33 -3.23 6.58
N ALA A 10 15.14 -2.22 6.33
CA ALA A 10 16.34 -2.34 5.49
C ALA A 10 17.36 -3.38 6.01
N GLU A 11 17.46 -3.54 7.34
CA GLU A 11 18.37 -4.48 7.99
C GLU A 11 17.58 -5.59 8.72
N SER A 12 16.86 -6.41 7.95
CA SER A 12 15.97 -7.41 8.53
C SER A 12 16.68 -8.72 8.92
N GLY A 13 17.79 -9.05 8.25
CA GLY A 13 18.46 -10.36 8.34
C GLY A 13 17.73 -11.46 7.56
N TYR A 14 16.77 -11.07 6.70
CA TYR A 14 16.02 -11.94 5.80
C TYR A 14 16.30 -11.57 4.36
N ASP A 15 16.24 -12.56 3.47
CA ASP A 15 16.46 -12.44 2.04
C ASP A 15 15.23 -11.88 1.30
N ASP A 16 14.67 -10.78 1.81
CA ASP A 16 13.53 -10.09 1.19
C ASP A 16 13.96 -9.43 -0.12
N VAL A 17 13.15 -9.52 -1.16
CA VAL A 17 13.27 -8.71 -2.38
C VAL A 17 12.09 -7.74 -2.38
N PRO A 18 12.30 -6.43 -2.10
CA PRO A 18 11.22 -5.46 -1.97
C PRO A 18 10.25 -5.49 -3.15
N GLY A 19 8.98 -5.77 -2.87
CA GLY A 19 7.92 -5.82 -3.87
C GLY A 19 7.84 -7.11 -4.69
N GLU A 20 8.70 -8.09 -4.46
CA GLU A 20 8.70 -9.37 -5.18
C GLU A 20 8.61 -10.58 -4.25
N LEU A 21 9.43 -10.62 -3.19
CA LEU A 21 9.52 -11.75 -2.27
C LEU A 21 9.62 -11.27 -0.82
N TYR A 22 8.84 -11.88 0.05
CA TYR A 22 8.90 -11.66 1.50
C TYR A 22 9.29 -12.95 2.22
N HIS A 23 10.37 -12.91 2.99
CA HIS A 23 10.96 -14.06 3.66
C HIS A 23 10.67 -14.01 5.17
N PHE A 24 10.15 -15.11 5.72
CA PHE A 24 9.69 -15.13 7.10
C PHE A 24 9.83 -16.51 7.78
N PRO A 25 9.96 -16.57 9.11
CA PRO A 25 10.04 -17.82 9.85
C PRO A 25 8.67 -18.50 9.99
N ARG A 26 8.69 -19.82 10.21
CA ARG A 26 7.52 -20.71 10.36
C ARG A 26 6.43 -20.21 11.30
N THR A 27 6.80 -19.45 12.33
CA THR A 27 5.85 -18.84 13.28
C THR A 27 4.75 -18.04 12.60
N TYR A 28 5.01 -17.44 11.42
CA TYR A 28 4.04 -16.66 10.67
C TYR A 28 3.35 -17.44 9.54
N LEU A 29 3.73 -18.69 9.27
CA LEU A 29 3.25 -19.47 8.13
C LEU A 29 1.73 -19.56 8.07
N ARG A 30 1.08 -19.85 9.19
CA ARG A 30 -0.38 -19.98 9.23
C ARG A 30 -1.10 -18.68 8.87
N VAL A 31 -0.56 -17.54 9.32
CA VAL A 31 -1.13 -16.21 9.05
C VAL A 31 -0.86 -15.79 7.62
N ALA A 32 0.33 -16.08 7.08
CA ALA A 32 0.63 -15.81 5.68
C ALA A 32 -0.24 -16.65 4.73
N GLN A 33 -0.41 -17.94 5.02
CA GLN A 33 -1.23 -18.85 4.23
C GLN A 33 -2.73 -18.50 4.24
N SER A 34 -3.25 -17.94 5.33
CA SER A 34 -4.66 -17.50 5.36
C SER A 34 -4.91 -16.31 4.43
N ALA A 35 -3.86 -15.58 4.05
CA ALA A 35 -3.91 -14.45 3.13
C ALA A 35 -3.44 -14.79 1.70
N GLU A 36 -3.20 -16.07 1.37
CA GLU A 36 -2.80 -16.46 0.01
C GLU A 36 -3.86 -16.03 -1.01
N ARG A 37 -3.40 -15.36 -2.09
CA ARG A 37 -4.22 -14.68 -3.12
C ARG A 37 -5.02 -13.47 -2.64
N ASP A 38 -4.72 -12.99 -1.44
CA ASP A 38 -5.41 -11.89 -0.79
C ASP A 38 -4.45 -10.71 -0.50
N GLY A 39 -5.01 -9.59 -0.05
CA GLY A 39 -4.27 -8.33 0.05
C GLY A 39 -3.29 -8.25 1.23
N CYS A 40 -2.17 -7.58 0.99
CA CYS A 40 -1.19 -7.25 2.02
C CYS A 40 -0.82 -5.75 2.00
N LEU A 41 -0.40 -5.25 3.16
CA LEU A 41 0.20 -3.92 3.33
C LEU A 41 1.64 -4.06 3.77
N PHE A 42 2.50 -3.16 3.29
CA PHE A 42 3.87 -3.05 3.76
C PHE A 42 3.99 -1.94 4.79
N TYR A 43 4.52 -2.29 5.95
CA TYR A 43 4.73 -1.40 7.08
C TYR A 43 6.21 -1.27 7.42
N GLU A 44 6.66 -0.04 7.64
CA GLU A 44 8.03 0.29 8.03
C GLU A 44 8.10 0.60 9.53
N PRO A 45 8.62 -0.31 10.38
CA PRO A 45 8.68 -0.12 11.83
C PRO A 45 9.76 0.89 12.23
N ARG A 46 9.67 1.43 13.45
CA ARG A 46 10.69 2.35 14.00
C ARG A 46 12.08 1.72 14.17
N ARG A 47 12.13 0.40 14.35
CA ARG A 47 13.37 -0.34 14.58
C ARG A 47 14.30 -0.16 13.38
N SER A 48 15.59 0.06 13.65
CA SER A 48 16.59 0.40 12.61
C SER A 48 16.32 1.74 11.91
N GLY A 49 15.69 2.70 12.61
CA GLY A 49 15.53 4.08 12.13
C GLY A 49 14.35 4.33 11.21
N GLY A 50 13.43 3.37 11.06
CA GLY A 50 12.31 3.50 10.12
C GLY A 50 11.25 4.54 10.48
N ARG A 51 10.39 4.81 9.51
CA ARG A 51 9.48 5.97 9.47
C ARG A 51 8.16 5.80 10.22
N LEU A 52 7.80 4.60 10.69
CA LEU A 52 6.47 4.31 11.27
C LEU A 52 5.33 4.64 10.28
N VAL A 53 5.42 4.07 9.08
CA VAL A 53 4.45 4.31 8.00
C VAL A 53 4.08 3.01 7.31
N TYR A 54 2.85 2.92 6.81
CA TYR A 54 2.52 2.02 5.72
C TYR A 54 2.93 2.70 4.42
N TRP A 55 3.62 2.00 3.54
CA TRP A 55 4.24 2.64 2.38
C TRP A 55 3.92 1.95 1.05
N ALA A 56 3.33 0.76 1.08
CA ALA A 56 2.88 0.07 -0.13
C ALA A 56 1.74 -0.91 0.18
N SER A 57 1.06 -1.32 -0.89
CA SER A 57 0.15 -2.47 -0.89
C SER A 57 0.60 -3.52 -1.91
N GLY A 58 0.03 -4.71 -1.80
CA GLY A 58 0.19 -5.79 -2.77
C GLY A 58 -0.78 -6.93 -2.49
N ARG A 59 -0.56 -8.05 -3.15
CA ARG A 59 -1.27 -9.31 -2.97
C ARG A 59 -0.27 -10.41 -2.65
N ILE A 60 -0.61 -11.27 -1.69
CA ILE A 60 0.19 -12.47 -1.43
C ILE A 60 -0.06 -13.46 -2.56
N GLY A 61 0.98 -13.79 -3.30
CA GLY A 61 0.98 -14.87 -4.30
C GLY A 61 1.19 -16.22 -3.64
N ARG A 62 1.99 -17.08 -4.26
CA ARG A 62 2.30 -18.41 -3.72
C ARG A 62 3.21 -18.32 -2.50
N ILE A 63 3.01 -19.24 -1.54
CA ILE A 63 3.93 -19.46 -0.42
C ILE A 63 4.68 -20.78 -0.57
N TYR A 64 6.00 -20.77 -0.38
CA TYR A 64 6.84 -21.98 -0.50
C TYR A 64 8.00 -21.97 0.51
N PRO A 65 8.50 -23.15 0.93
CA PRO A 65 9.61 -23.24 1.90
C PRO A 65 10.94 -22.78 1.32
N ASP A 66 11.79 -22.20 2.15
CA ASP A 66 13.20 -21.94 1.83
C ASP A 66 13.99 -23.25 1.84
N THR A 67 14.65 -23.56 0.73
CA THR A 67 15.49 -24.76 0.58
C THR A 67 16.84 -24.63 1.27
N LYS A 68 17.29 -23.40 1.58
CA LYS A 68 18.59 -23.11 2.22
C LYS A 68 18.46 -22.92 3.73
N ARG A 69 17.30 -22.45 4.20
CA ARG A 69 17.05 -22.16 5.62
C ARG A 69 15.83 -22.92 6.14
N PRO A 70 16.03 -24.00 6.92
CA PRO A 70 14.93 -24.73 7.53
C PRO A 70 13.99 -23.84 8.35
N ASP A 71 12.70 -24.23 8.38
CA ASP A 71 11.62 -23.49 9.06
C ASP A 71 11.46 -22.04 8.61
N HIS A 72 11.90 -21.70 7.39
CA HIS A 72 11.62 -20.41 6.76
C HIS A 72 10.92 -20.60 5.42
N TYR A 73 10.20 -19.56 5.00
CA TYR A 73 9.31 -19.57 3.87
C TYR A 73 9.37 -18.25 3.13
N TYR A 74 9.15 -18.30 1.82
CA TYR A 74 8.92 -17.15 0.97
C TYR A 74 7.43 -17.02 0.66
N ALA A 75 6.94 -15.78 0.66
CA ALA A 75 5.70 -15.39 0.01
C ALA A 75 6.04 -14.56 -1.23
N GLU A 76 5.50 -14.94 -2.37
CA GLU A 76 5.50 -14.08 -3.56
C GLU A 76 4.61 -12.87 -3.31
N ILE A 77 5.03 -11.72 -3.82
CA ILE A 77 4.28 -10.47 -3.76
C ILE A 77 3.84 -10.12 -5.19
N GLU A 78 2.54 -10.19 -5.41
CA GLU A 78 1.89 -9.81 -6.65
C GLU A 78 1.28 -8.41 -6.53
N GLU A 79 0.99 -7.79 -7.67
CA GLU A 79 0.28 -6.49 -7.75
C GLU A 79 0.90 -5.37 -6.90
N PHE A 80 2.19 -5.49 -6.55
CA PHE A 80 2.88 -4.54 -5.70
C PHE A 80 2.75 -3.12 -6.24
N LEU A 81 2.39 -2.21 -5.33
CA LEU A 81 2.14 -0.81 -5.67
C LEU A 81 2.43 0.08 -4.46
N PRO A 82 3.50 0.90 -4.49
CA PRO A 82 3.80 1.82 -3.40
C PRO A 82 2.76 2.94 -3.31
N PHE A 83 2.53 3.44 -2.11
CA PHE A 83 1.66 4.59 -1.89
C PHE A 83 2.34 5.87 -2.37
N PRO A 84 1.65 6.70 -3.18
CA PRO A 84 2.10 8.07 -3.44
C PRO A 84 2.29 8.87 -2.14
N GLU A 85 1.43 8.65 -1.15
CA GLU A 85 1.55 9.27 0.17
C GLU A 85 1.66 8.17 1.24
N PRO A 86 2.84 7.94 1.84
CA PRO A 86 2.97 6.99 2.94
C PRO A 86 2.03 7.33 4.09
N VAL A 87 1.31 6.33 4.59
CA VAL A 87 0.30 6.48 5.63
C VAL A 87 0.95 6.35 7.00
N SER A 88 0.87 7.37 7.84
CA SER A 88 1.41 7.34 9.20
C SER A 88 0.82 6.21 10.04
N PHE A 89 1.60 5.63 10.95
CA PHE A 89 1.16 4.53 11.82
C PHE A 89 -0.07 4.87 12.66
N ARG A 90 -0.22 6.16 13.00
CA ARG A 90 -1.39 6.72 13.68
C ARG A 90 -2.07 7.76 12.81
N ARG A 91 -3.38 7.90 13.01
CA ARG A 91 -4.23 8.93 12.42
C ARG A 91 -4.00 10.27 13.11
N ALA A 92 -4.58 11.33 12.55
CA ALA A 92 -4.51 12.68 13.12
C ALA A 92 -5.13 12.78 14.53
N ASP A 93 -6.12 11.94 14.85
CA ASP A 93 -6.73 11.82 16.18
C ASP A 93 -5.92 10.91 17.13
N ASN A 94 -4.68 10.57 16.76
CA ASN A 94 -3.76 9.72 17.50
C ASN A 94 -4.20 8.26 17.69
N LYS A 95 -5.26 7.82 17.00
CA LYS A 95 -5.69 6.41 16.97
C LYS A 95 -4.90 5.62 15.94
N PHE A 96 -4.79 4.31 16.15
CA PHE A 96 -4.22 3.42 15.14
C PHE A 96 -5.16 3.26 13.95
N TRP A 97 -4.58 3.02 12.77
CA TRP A 97 -5.34 2.53 11.63
C TRP A 97 -5.78 1.09 11.81
N GLU A 98 -4.87 0.24 12.31
CA GLU A 98 -5.19 -1.13 12.71
C GLU A 98 -5.85 -1.13 14.10
N SER A 99 -7.15 -1.40 14.15
CA SER A 99 -7.96 -1.48 15.37
C SER A 99 -7.39 -2.45 16.40
N ARG A 100 -6.83 -3.59 15.96
CA ARG A 100 -6.23 -4.62 16.82
C ARG A 100 -4.94 -4.18 17.52
N LEU A 101 -4.29 -3.11 17.06
CA LEU A 101 -3.07 -2.59 17.70
C LEU A 101 -3.36 -1.75 18.93
N ALA A 102 -4.61 -1.33 19.16
CA ALA A 102 -5.03 -0.70 20.40
C ALA A 102 -5.38 -1.76 21.46
N THR A 103 -4.98 -1.50 22.71
CA THR A 103 -5.63 -2.10 23.88
C THR A 103 -6.93 -1.35 24.19
N ASP A 104 -7.72 -1.87 25.13
CA ASP A 104 -8.98 -1.23 25.56
C ASP A 104 -8.76 0.20 26.08
N ASP A 105 -7.59 0.47 26.67
CA ASP A 105 -7.17 1.79 27.16
C ASP A 105 -6.57 2.69 26.05
N GLY A 106 -6.56 2.24 24.79
CA GLY A 106 -6.02 2.96 23.63
C GLY A 106 -4.49 2.96 23.53
N SER A 107 -3.79 2.27 24.44
CA SER A 107 -2.33 2.12 24.38
C SER A 107 -1.92 1.07 23.33
N PRO A 108 -0.68 1.11 22.81
CA PRO A 108 -0.21 0.11 21.85
C PRO A 108 -0.16 -1.30 22.46
N ASN A 109 -0.72 -2.29 21.77
CA ASN A 109 -0.49 -3.70 22.07
C ASN A 109 0.96 -4.07 21.70
N ALA A 110 1.86 -4.01 22.68
CA ALA A 110 3.30 -4.25 22.47
C ALA A 110 3.60 -5.62 21.83
N GLY A 111 2.84 -6.65 22.17
CA GLY A 111 3.01 -7.99 21.61
C GLY A 111 2.66 -8.06 20.13
N LEU A 112 1.59 -7.36 19.70
CA LEU A 112 1.14 -7.37 18.31
C LEU A 112 1.95 -6.42 17.42
N THR A 113 2.30 -5.24 17.94
CA THR A 113 3.09 -4.22 17.22
C THR A 113 4.51 -4.69 16.86
N GLN A 114 5.04 -5.68 17.58
CA GLN A 114 6.36 -6.27 17.30
C GLN A 114 6.33 -7.42 16.28
N ARG A 115 5.15 -7.90 15.87
CA ARG A 115 5.05 -9.02 14.91
C ARG A 115 5.38 -8.56 13.49
N SER A 116 6.27 -9.29 12.82
CA SER A 116 6.60 -9.03 11.42
C SER A 116 5.41 -9.24 10.50
N VAL A 117 4.65 -10.31 10.72
CA VAL A 117 3.41 -10.60 9.99
C VAL A 117 2.24 -10.62 10.97
N ARG A 118 1.17 -9.90 10.63
CA ARG A 118 -0.05 -9.83 11.43
C ARG A 118 -1.29 -9.70 10.55
N GLU A 119 -2.41 -10.22 11.03
CA GLU A 119 -3.71 -10.05 10.37
C GLU A 119 -4.27 -8.66 10.63
N ILE A 120 -4.89 -8.08 9.60
CA ILE A 120 -5.60 -6.80 9.66
C ILE A 120 -7.07 -7.01 9.24
N PRO A 121 -8.04 -6.44 9.97
CA PRO A 121 -9.43 -6.41 9.52
C PRO A 121 -9.58 -5.73 8.16
N GLU A 122 -10.50 -6.22 7.33
CA GLU A 122 -10.76 -5.68 5.99
C GLU A 122 -11.09 -4.18 5.99
N VAL A 123 -11.89 -3.74 6.97
CA VAL A 123 -12.23 -2.32 7.14
C VAL A 123 -10.99 -1.45 7.38
N ASP A 124 -10.06 -1.90 8.23
CA ASP A 124 -8.83 -1.16 8.52
C ASP A 124 -7.90 -1.16 7.29
N PHE A 125 -7.83 -2.28 6.58
CA PHE A 125 -7.07 -2.42 5.34
C PHE A 125 -7.55 -1.43 4.27
N ASP A 126 -8.86 -1.37 4.04
CA ASP A 126 -9.47 -0.46 3.06
C ASP A 126 -9.27 1.01 3.43
N LEU A 127 -9.36 1.34 4.73
CA LEU A 127 -9.08 2.69 5.21
C LEU A 127 -7.63 3.11 4.94
N ILE A 128 -6.66 2.21 5.14
CA ILE A 128 -5.25 2.48 4.83
C ILE A 128 -5.05 2.63 3.32
N LEU A 129 -5.69 1.79 2.49
CA LEU A 129 -5.61 1.92 1.03
C LEU A 129 -6.18 3.27 0.55
N LYS A 130 -7.36 3.67 1.07
CA LYS A 130 -7.97 4.96 0.74
C LYS A 130 -7.07 6.13 1.14
N ALA A 131 -6.41 6.05 2.30
CA ALA A 131 -5.45 7.06 2.73
C ALA A 131 -4.20 7.09 1.85
N GLY A 132 -3.60 5.92 1.56
CA GLY A 132 -2.35 5.83 0.80
C GLY A 132 -2.48 6.21 -0.68
N TYR A 133 -3.66 6.00 -1.27
CA TYR A 133 -3.96 6.38 -2.66
C TYR A 133 -4.84 7.62 -2.78
N ALA A 134 -5.01 8.41 -1.71
CA ALA A 134 -5.89 9.58 -1.71
C ALA A 134 -5.64 10.56 -2.89
N PRO A 135 -4.39 10.84 -3.32
CA PRO A 135 -4.16 11.70 -4.49
C PRO A 135 -4.73 11.14 -5.80
N ILE A 136 -4.68 9.82 -5.98
CA ILE A 136 -5.16 9.13 -7.18
C ILE A 136 -6.68 9.12 -7.21
N ILE A 137 -7.30 8.79 -6.06
CA ILE A 137 -8.76 8.75 -5.91
C ILE A 137 -9.35 10.14 -6.17
N LYS A 138 -8.78 11.19 -5.56
CA LYS A 138 -9.19 12.57 -5.80
C LYS A 138 -9.07 12.98 -7.27
N ALA A 139 -8.00 12.55 -7.95
CA ALA A 139 -7.84 12.84 -9.38
C ALA A 139 -8.90 12.11 -10.23
N GLN A 140 -9.24 10.86 -9.90
CA GLN A 140 -10.32 10.13 -10.58
C GLN A 140 -11.69 10.79 -10.38
N GLU A 141 -11.99 11.27 -9.16
CA GLU A 141 -13.23 11.99 -8.85
C GLU A 141 -13.32 13.30 -9.66
N GLN A 142 -12.22 14.04 -9.76
CA GLN A 142 -12.15 15.27 -10.58
C GLN A 142 -12.36 14.98 -12.07
N ASP A 143 -11.70 13.96 -12.61
CA ASP A 143 -11.87 13.56 -14.02
C ASP A 143 -13.33 13.17 -14.33
N ARG A 144 -14.04 12.54 -13.37
CA ARG A 144 -15.47 12.22 -13.50
C ARG A 144 -16.35 13.47 -13.50
N MET A 145 -16.03 14.49 -12.71
CA MET A 145 -16.78 15.74 -12.69
C MET A 145 -16.61 16.57 -13.97
N ILE A 146 -15.52 16.37 -14.72
CA ILE A 146 -15.19 17.12 -15.95
C ILE A 146 -15.72 16.42 -17.22
N GLN A 147 -16.57 15.39 -17.08
CA GLN A 147 -17.08 14.61 -18.23
C GLN A 147 -17.64 15.50 -19.36
N PRO A 148 -17.29 15.20 -20.63
CA PRO A 148 -17.70 16.02 -21.75
C PRO A 148 -19.22 15.97 -21.94
N GLN A 149 -19.78 17.13 -22.31
CA GLN A 149 -21.18 17.40 -22.67
C GLN A 149 -21.77 16.50 -23.79
N TRP A 150 -21.00 15.57 -24.36
CA TRP A 150 -21.46 14.54 -25.29
C TRP A 150 -21.40 13.16 -24.62
N GLY A 151 -22.40 12.87 -23.79
CA GLY A 151 -22.60 11.59 -23.11
C GLY A 151 -24.08 11.22 -23.07
N VAL A 152 -24.37 9.93 -22.89
CA VAL A 152 -25.75 9.44 -22.74
C VAL A 152 -26.30 9.97 -21.41
N ALA A 153 -27.45 10.64 -21.43
CA ALA A 153 -28.11 11.27 -20.27
C ALA A 153 -28.79 10.25 -19.34
N GLU A 154 -28.16 9.10 -19.12
CA GLU A 154 -28.58 8.13 -18.12
C GLU A 154 -27.82 8.40 -16.82
N ASP A 155 -28.51 8.34 -15.69
CA ASP A 155 -27.88 8.39 -14.38
C ASP A 155 -26.93 7.18 -14.25
N GLN A 156 -25.64 7.41 -14.45
CA GLN A 156 -24.63 6.40 -14.11
C GLN A 156 -24.65 6.23 -12.60
N LEU A 157 -25.22 5.13 -12.13
CA LEU A 157 -25.09 4.74 -10.73
C LEU A 157 -23.60 4.67 -10.38
N ASP A 158 -23.17 5.46 -9.39
CA ASP A 158 -21.81 5.47 -8.89
C ASP A 158 -21.48 4.12 -8.24
N PHE A 159 -20.94 3.19 -9.03
CA PHE A 159 -20.35 1.98 -8.48
C PHE A 159 -18.95 2.31 -7.94
N GLU A 160 -18.87 2.53 -6.64
CA GLU A 160 -17.59 2.65 -5.93
C GLU A 160 -16.89 1.30 -5.86
N ARG A 161 -15.96 1.06 -6.79
CA ARG A 161 -15.10 -0.14 -6.75
C ARG A 161 -14.18 -0.08 -5.54
N PRO A 162 -14.04 -1.16 -4.75
CA PRO A 162 -13.04 -1.24 -3.69
C PRO A 162 -11.65 -0.88 -4.22
N VAL A 163 -10.87 -0.10 -3.45
CA VAL A 163 -9.55 0.37 -3.88
C VAL A 163 -8.62 -0.82 -4.18
N PHE A 164 -8.73 -1.90 -3.40
CA PHE A 164 -7.93 -3.10 -3.60
C PHE A 164 -8.15 -3.75 -4.97
N GLU A 165 -9.37 -3.74 -5.50
CA GLU A 165 -9.60 -4.28 -6.84
C GLU A 165 -8.94 -3.41 -7.91
N GLN A 166 -8.85 -2.09 -7.67
CA GLN A 166 -8.29 -1.12 -8.61
C GLN A 166 -6.75 -1.22 -8.76
N ILE A 167 -6.02 -1.73 -7.76
CA ILE A 167 -4.53 -1.73 -7.78
C ILE A 167 -3.92 -2.59 -8.89
N SER A 168 -4.69 -3.55 -9.42
CA SER A 168 -4.31 -4.40 -10.55
C SER A 168 -4.59 -3.74 -11.90
N HIS A 169 -5.50 -2.75 -11.94
CA HIS A 169 -5.90 -2.09 -13.18
C HIS A 169 -4.84 -1.12 -13.65
N ARG A 170 -4.40 -1.30 -14.90
CA ARG A 170 -3.40 -0.45 -15.55
C ARG A 170 -3.67 1.05 -15.43
N PRO A 171 -4.89 1.60 -15.68
CA PRO A 171 -5.12 3.04 -15.54
C PRO A 171 -4.87 3.59 -14.14
N PHE A 172 -5.09 2.79 -13.09
CA PHE A 172 -4.80 3.19 -11.72
C PHE A 172 -3.29 3.17 -11.46
N ARG A 173 -2.61 2.11 -11.89
CA ARG A 173 -1.16 1.93 -11.76
C ARG A 173 -0.37 2.99 -12.53
N ASP A 174 -0.80 3.33 -13.75
CA ASP A 174 -0.14 4.33 -14.59
C ASP A 174 -0.21 5.72 -13.92
N ARG A 175 -1.31 6.05 -13.24
CA ARG A 175 -1.42 7.29 -12.46
C ARG A 175 -0.48 7.30 -11.25
N VAL A 176 -0.40 6.19 -10.50
CA VAL A 176 0.53 6.07 -9.36
C VAL A 176 1.98 6.23 -9.84
N PHE A 177 2.34 5.51 -10.90
CA PHE A 177 3.67 5.59 -11.50
C PHE A 177 4.01 7.00 -11.96
N ALA A 178 3.08 7.68 -12.65
CA ALA A 178 3.29 9.05 -13.09
C ALA A 178 3.53 10.02 -11.92
N LEU A 179 2.78 9.90 -10.81
CA LEU A 179 3.03 10.72 -9.62
C LEU A 179 4.41 10.48 -9.04
N GLN A 180 4.82 9.23 -8.89
CA GLN A 180 6.13 8.87 -8.33
C GLN A 180 7.28 9.36 -9.20
N VAL A 181 7.18 9.22 -10.53
CA VAL A 181 8.18 9.75 -11.46
C VAL A 181 8.26 11.27 -11.35
N ARG A 182 7.13 11.97 -11.30
CA ARG A 182 7.11 13.43 -11.14
C ARG A 182 7.76 13.86 -9.82
N GLU A 183 7.48 13.17 -8.72
CA GLU A 183 8.10 13.46 -7.42
C GLU A 183 9.62 13.22 -7.45
N ALA A 184 10.06 12.07 -7.96
CA ALA A 184 11.47 11.69 -8.00
C ALA A 184 12.34 12.65 -8.83
N TYR A 185 11.76 13.26 -9.86
CA TYR A 185 12.46 14.18 -10.77
C TYR A 185 12.09 15.65 -10.56
N ASP A 186 11.41 16.02 -9.45
CA ASP A 186 10.91 17.39 -9.21
C ASP A 186 10.11 17.98 -10.41
N ALA A 187 9.37 17.12 -11.10
CA ALA A 187 8.63 17.42 -12.33
C ALA A 187 9.48 18.06 -13.45
N ARG A 188 10.79 17.74 -13.51
CA ARG A 188 11.71 18.22 -14.54
C ARG A 188 11.93 17.16 -15.61
N CYS A 189 11.98 17.60 -16.86
CA CYS A 189 12.43 16.75 -17.96
C CYS A 189 13.89 16.34 -17.73
N ALA A 190 14.17 15.04 -17.73
CA ALA A 190 15.53 14.52 -17.54
C ALA A 190 16.50 14.92 -18.66
N VAL A 191 15.99 15.25 -19.85
CA VAL A 191 16.81 15.62 -21.03
C VAL A 191 17.06 17.11 -21.09
N THR A 192 16.01 17.94 -20.96
CA THR A 192 16.09 19.39 -21.18
C THR A 192 16.13 20.21 -19.90
N GLY A 193 15.81 19.62 -18.74
CA GLY A 193 15.65 20.32 -17.47
C GLY A 193 14.40 21.19 -17.36
N LEU A 194 13.55 21.23 -18.40
CA LEU A 194 12.32 22.02 -18.41
C LEU A 194 11.34 21.53 -17.34
N LYS A 195 10.67 22.47 -16.67
CA LYS A 195 9.62 22.24 -15.68
C LYS A 195 8.39 23.05 -16.08
N ILE A 196 7.38 22.37 -16.63
CA ILE A 196 6.13 23.01 -17.08
C ILE A 196 5.06 22.72 -16.05
N ILE A 197 4.66 23.76 -15.33
CA ILE A 197 3.65 23.70 -14.27
C ILE A 197 2.47 24.56 -14.70
N ASN A 198 1.26 24.00 -14.67
CA ASN A 198 0.05 24.74 -14.99
C ASN A 198 -0.36 25.71 -13.88
N GLY A 199 -1.35 26.56 -14.15
CA GLY A 199 -1.87 27.54 -13.16
C GLY A 199 -2.41 26.92 -11.87
N GLY A 200 -2.64 25.60 -11.82
CA GLY A 200 -3.05 24.85 -10.64
C GLY A 200 -1.90 24.14 -9.91
N GLY A 201 -0.64 24.43 -10.25
CA GLY A 201 0.53 23.83 -9.60
C GLY A 201 0.85 22.39 -10.01
N ARG A 202 0.16 21.84 -11.02
CA ARG A 202 0.39 20.48 -11.53
C ARG A 202 1.34 20.50 -12.71
N ALA A 203 2.20 19.49 -12.78
CA ALA A 203 3.02 19.26 -13.96
C ALA A 203 2.15 18.88 -15.17
N GLU A 204 2.39 19.50 -16.32
CA GLU A 204 1.70 19.19 -17.58
C GLU A 204 2.35 18.04 -18.36
N MET A 205 3.49 17.53 -17.88
CA MET A 205 4.18 16.34 -18.38
C MET A 205 3.75 15.09 -17.64
#